data_AF-A0A2J4XVY2-F1
#
_entry.id   AF-A0A2J4XVY2-F1
#
_cell.length_a   1.000
_cell.length_b   1.000
_cell.length_c   1.000
_cell.angle_alpha   90.00
_cell.angle_beta   90.00
_cell.angle_gamma   90.00
#
_symmetry.space_group_name_H-M   'P 1'
#
loop_
_entity.id
_entity.type
_entity.pdbx_description
1 polymer ?
#
loop_
_entity_poly.entity_id
_entity_poly.type
_entity_poly.pdbx_seq_one_letter_code
_entity_poly.pdbx_strand_id
1 'polypeptide(L)'
;VSTWSKDKALAQQFIEFINQPQYVKARYVATGEIPPLKAMIDDPLIKNDEKASAVAVQSARATAMPGIPEMGEVWGPANAALELSLTGKQEPKAALDNAEKQIKMQIEAMQASNQ
;
A
#
# COMPACT_ATOMS: atom_id res chain seq x y z
N VAL A 1 0.90 13.59 10.71
CA VAL A 1 0.41 14.74 11.52
C VAL A 1 -0.37 15.67 10.60
N SER A 2 -1.59 16.08 10.96
CA SER A 2 -2.38 17.02 10.13
C SER A 2 -1.63 18.33 9.92
N THR A 3 -1.65 18.86 8.69
CA THR A 3 -1.04 20.16 8.37
C THR A 3 -1.67 21.31 9.13
N TRP A 4 -2.93 21.14 9.57
CA TRP A 4 -3.72 22.14 10.29
C TRP A 4 -3.60 22.02 11.83
N SER A 5 -2.84 21.03 12.33
CA SER A 5 -2.67 20.84 13.77
C SER A 5 -2.13 22.11 14.45
N LYS A 6 -2.75 22.49 15.57
CA LYS A 6 -2.29 23.59 16.42
C LYS A 6 -1.10 23.21 17.29
N ASP A 7 -0.90 21.92 17.52
CA ASP A 7 0.27 21.39 18.24
C ASP A 7 0.87 20.20 17.47
N LYS A 8 1.88 20.49 16.66
CA LYS A 8 2.59 19.47 15.87
C LYS A 8 3.58 18.69 16.73
N ALA A 9 4.13 19.32 17.77
CA ALA A 9 5.14 18.70 18.64
C ALA A 9 4.52 17.61 19.51
N LEU A 10 3.38 17.91 20.16
CA LEU A 10 2.65 16.92 20.94
C LEU A 10 2.11 15.80 20.06
N ALA A 11 1.62 16.12 18.85
CA ALA A 11 1.17 15.10 17.90
C ALA A 11 2.32 14.16 17.47
N GLN A 12 3.53 14.70 17.28
CA GLN A 12 4.71 13.89 16.99
C GLN A 12 5.09 12.99 18.17
N GLN A 13 5.14 13.55 19.39
CA GLN A 13 5.40 12.78 20.61
C GLN A 13 4.38 11.66 20.83
N PHE A 14 3.10 11.92 20.54
CA PHE A 14 2.06 10.90 20.63
C PHE A 14 2.28 9.77 19.61
N ILE A 15 2.61 10.09 18.35
CA ILE A 15 2.91 9.08 17.33
C ILE A 15 4.11 8.23 17.74
N GLU A 16 5.16 8.85 18.29
CA GLU A 16 6.33 8.12 18.80
C GLU A 16 5.97 7.22 19.98
N PHE A 17 5.16 7.72 20.91
CA PHE A 17 4.70 6.98 22.07
C PHE A 17 3.90 5.74 21.67
N ILE A 18 2.87 5.86 20.83
CA ILE A 18 2.03 4.71 20.45
C ILE A 18 2.75 3.67 19.59
N ASN A 19 3.87 4.03 18.95
CA ASN A 19 4.68 3.13 18.13
C ASN A 19 5.84 2.47 18.91
N GLN A 20 5.91 2.64 20.23
CA GLN A 20 6.88 1.90 21.05
C GLN A 20 6.57 0.39 21.04
N PRO A 21 7.60 -0.48 21.15
CA PRO A 21 7.45 -1.93 21.01
C PRO A 21 6.30 -2.55 21.83
N GLN A 22 6.11 -2.13 23.08
CA GLN A 22 5.06 -2.70 23.93
C GLN A 22 3.64 -2.41 23.41
N TYR A 23 3.39 -1.23 22.85
CA TYR A 23 2.07 -0.86 22.33
C TYR A 23 1.82 -1.46 20.95
N VAL A 24 2.88 -1.57 20.15
CA VAL A 24 2.83 -2.25 18.86
C VAL A 24 2.51 -3.74 19.03
N LYS A 25 3.10 -4.40 20.04
CA LYS A 25 2.74 -5.79 20.41
C LYS A 25 1.29 -5.89 20.84
N ALA A 26 0.85 -5.00 21.73
CA ALA A 26 -0.54 -4.98 22.19
C ALA A 26 -1.52 -4.81 21.01
N ARG A 27 -1.19 -3.94 20.04
CA ARG A 27 -1.98 -3.77 18.82
C ARG A 27 -2.04 -5.06 18.00
N TYR A 28 -0.90 -5.71 17.75
CA TYR A 28 -0.89 -6.98 17.02
C TYR A 28 -1.76 -8.06 17.70
N VAL A 29 -1.66 -8.21 19.02
CA VAL A 29 -2.50 -9.17 19.77
C VAL A 29 -3.98 -8.85 19.61
N ALA A 30 -4.34 -7.58 19.59
CA ALA A 30 -5.73 -7.14 19.48
C ALA A 30 -6.30 -7.23 18.06
N THR A 31 -5.50 -7.03 17.02
CA THR A 31 -6.00 -6.86 15.64
C THR A 31 -5.51 -7.90 14.64
N GLY A 32 -4.44 -8.63 14.95
CA GLY A 32 -3.73 -9.50 14.01
C GLY A 32 -2.99 -8.74 12.90
N GLU A 33 -2.94 -7.40 12.94
CA GLU A 33 -2.26 -6.60 11.93
C GLU A 33 -0.75 -6.60 12.17
N ILE A 34 -0.01 -7.14 11.22
CA ILE A 34 1.44 -7.33 11.34
C ILE A 34 2.13 -5.96 11.43
N PRO A 35 2.89 -5.71 12.50
CA PRO A 35 3.53 -4.42 12.66
C PRO A 35 4.65 -4.17 11.66
N PRO A 36 4.72 -2.97 11.03
CA PRO A 36 5.83 -2.57 10.18
C PRO A 36 7.03 -2.07 11.02
N LEU A 37 7.39 -2.78 12.09
CA LEU A 37 8.49 -2.44 13.00
C LEU A 37 9.56 -3.52 12.95
N LYS A 38 10.80 -3.17 12.56
CA LYS A 38 11.91 -4.13 12.40
C LYS A 38 12.11 -5.00 13.66
N ALA A 39 12.00 -4.40 14.84
CA ALA A 39 12.16 -5.10 16.11
C ALA A 39 11.11 -6.20 16.37
N MET A 40 9.99 -6.21 15.65
CA MET A 40 8.93 -7.21 15.79
C MET A 40 9.11 -8.41 14.84
N ILE A 41 9.88 -8.28 13.76
CA ILE A 41 10.07 -9.36 12.78
C ILE A 41 10.69 -10.59 13.43
N ASP A 42 11.61 -10.37 14.38
CA ASP A 42 12.26 -11.44 15.12
C ASP A 42 11.56 -11.83 16.43
N ASP A 43 10.45 -11.17 16.77
CA ASP A 43 9.71 -11.46 17.99
C ASP A 43 9.02 -12.84 17.89
N PRO A 44 9.10 -13.69 18.94
CA PRO A 44 8.43 -14.98 18.95
C PRO A 44 6.93 -14.91 18.63
N LEU A 45 6.27 -13.79 18.99
CA LEU A 45 4.86 -13.56 18.72
C LEU A 45 4.53 -13.53 17.22
N ILE A 46 5.47 -13.05 16.39
CA ILE A 46 5.34 -13.03 14.93
C ILE A 46 5.94 -14.30 14.32
N LYS A 47 7.12 -14.73 14.78
CA LYS A 47 7.82 -15.89 14.22
C LYS A 47 7.07 -17.21 14.39
N ASN A 48 6.42 -17.40 15.53
CA ASN A 48 5.70 -18.64 15.84
C ASN A 48 4.27 -18.64 15.31
N ASP A 49 3.78 -17.50 14.80
CA ASP A 49 2.52 -17.43 14.06
C ASP A 49 2.82 -17.62 12.57
N GLU A 50 2.44 -18.77 12.03
CA GLU A 50 2.72 -19.14 10.64
C GLU A 50 2.21 -18.08 9.63
N LYS A 51 1.02 -17.53 9.86
CA LYS A 51 0.41 -16.55 8.95
C LYS A 51 1.14 -15.22 9.04
N ALA A 52 1.43 -14.77 10.26
CA ALA A 52 2.13 -13.51 10.48
C ALA A 52 3.56 -13.57 9.95
N SER A 53 4.26 -14.67 10.18
CA SER A 53 5.61 -14.93 9.67
C SER A 53 5.63 -14.94 8.15
N ALA A 54 4.68 -15.62 7.48
CA ALA A 54 4.60 -15.65 6.02
C ALA A 54 4.41 -14.25 5.42
N VAL A 55 3.50 -13.45 5.97
CA VAL A 55 3.26 -12.09 5.49
C VAL A 55 4.43 -11.16 5.83
N ALA A 56 5.09 -11.30 6.98
CA ALA A 56 6.29 -10.53 7.32
C ALA A 56 7.45 -10.80 6.35
N VAL A 57 7.71 -12.07 6.02
CA VAL A 57 8.74 -12.47 5.05
C VAL A 57 8.41 -11.94 3.65
N GLN A 58 7.15 -12.05 3.22
CA GLN A 58 6.74 -11.55 1.90
C GLN A 58 6.81 -10.01 1.83
N SER A 59 6.42 -9.32 2.90
CA SER A 59 6.46 -7.86 2.98
C SER A 59 7.88 -7.32 2.88
N ALA A 60 8.88 -8.04 3.39
CA ALA A 60 10.30 -7.67 3.25
C ALA A 60 10.81 -7.73 1.79
N ARG A 61 10.07 -8.37 0.88
CA ARG A 61 10.36 -8.46 -0.55
C ARG A 61 9.41 -7.61 -1.41
N ALA A 62 8.43 -6.97 -0.78
CA ALA A 62 7.45 -6.14 -1.46
C ALA A 62 8.03 -4.76 -1.76
N THR A 63 7.55 -4.15 -2.84
CA THR A 63 7.78 -2.73 -3.14
C THR A 63 6.51 -1.96 -2.79
N ALA A 64 6.68 -0.77 -2.20
CA ALA A 64 5.56 0.12 -1.93
C ALA A 64 4.90 0.55 -3.26
N MET A 65 3.57 0.59 -3.28
CA MET A 65 2.84 1.14 -4.42
C MET A 65 3.22 2.62 -4.62
N PRO A 66 3.18 3.15 -5.86
CA PRO A 66 3.44 4.57 -6.11
C PRO A 66 2.54 5.48 -5.28
N GLY A 67 3.14 6.40 -4.52
CA GLY A 67 2.43 7.36 -3.66
C GLY A 67 2.05 8.68 -4.34
N ILE A 68 2.02 8.72 -5.67
CA ILE A 68 1.69 9.90 -6.47
C ILE A 68 0.19 9.95 -6.81
N PRO A 69 -0.41 11.14 -7.00
CA PRO A 69 -1.83 11.27 -7.34
C PRO A 69 -2.26 10.46 -8.57
N GLU A 70 -1.41 10.40 -9.59
CA GLU A 70 -1.62 9.70 -10.86
C GLU A 70 -1.89 8.20 -10.68
N MET A 71 -1.48 7.59 -9.56
CA MET A 71 -1.69 6.17 -9.30
C MET A 71 -3.19 5.81 -9.27
N GLY A 72 -4.08 6.78 -8.97
CA GLY A 72 -5.53 6.58 -9.04
C GLY A 72 -6.03 6.17 -10.43
N GLU A 73 -5.41 6.72 -11.47
CA GLU A 73 -5.79 6.47 -12.88
C GLU A 73 -5.28 5.12 -13.40
N VAL A 74 -4.44 4.42 -12.64
CA VAL A 74 -3.85 3.14 -13.07
C VAL A 74 -4.80 1.97 -12.83
N TRP A 75 -5.57 1.99 -11.73
CA TRP A 75 -6.33 0.82 -11.26
C TRP A 75 -7.39 0.34 -12.23
N GLY A 76 -8.20 1.25 -12.77
CA GLY A 76 -9.30 0.93 -13.67
C GLY A 76 -8.83 0.25 -14.96
N PRO A 77 -7.95 0.91 -15.75
CA PRO A 77 -7.41 0.34 -16.97
C PRO A 77 -6.64 -0.96 -16.75
N ALA A 78 -5.83 -1.06 -15.68
CA ALA A 78 -5.09 -2.28 -15.36
C ALA A 78 -6.02 -3.47 -15.04
N ASN A 79 -7.10 -3.24 -14.30
CA ASN A 79 -8.08 -4.28 -13.99
C ASN A 79 -8.84 -4.74 -15.25
N ALA A 80 -9.22 -3.81 -16.12
CA ALA A 80 -9.87 -4.14 -17.39
C ALA A 80 -8.94 -4.96 -18.31
N ALA A 81 -7.66 -4.60 -18.39
CA ALA A 81 -6.68 -5.38 -19.16
C ALA A 81 -6.52 -6.80 -18.61
N LEU A 82 -6.48 -6.97 -17.29
CA LEU A 82 -6.43 -8.28 -16.66
C LEU A 82 -7.67 -9.12 -17.01
N GLU A 83 -8.88 -8.56 -16.90
CA GLU A 83 -10.12 -9.26 -17.24
C GLU A 83 -10.16 -9.67 -18.72
N LEU A 84 -9.85 -8.75 -19.63
CA LEU A 84 -9.87 -9.02 -21.07
C LEU A 84 -8.86 -10.10 -21.46
N SER A 85 -7.68 -10.09 -20.84
CA SER A 85 -6.63 -11.09 -21.05
C SER A 85 -7.06 -12.46 -20.53
N LEU A 86 -7.56 -12.54 -19.28
CA LEU A 86 -7.93 -13.80 -18.64
C LEU A 86 -9.16 -14.45 -19.27
N THR A 87 -10.08 -13.65 -19.82
CA THR A 87 -11.28 -14.14 -20.51
C THR A 87 -11.02 -14.50 -21.98
N GLY A 88 -9.82 -14.26 -22.49
CA GLY A 88 -9.47 -14.52 -23.89
C GLY A 88 -10.14 -13.56 -24.88
N LYS A 89 -10.73 -12.45 -24.41
CA LYS A 89 -11.34 -11.42 -25.28
C LYS A 89 -10.29 -10.58 -25.99
N GLN A 90 -9.10 -10.46 -25.42
CA GLN A 90 -7.93 -9.84 -26.05
C GLN A 90 -6.66 -10.60 -25.68
N GLU A 91 -5.68 -10.61 -26.58
CA GLU A 91 -4.33 -11.09 -26.26
C GLU A 91 -3.71 -10.20 -25.16
N PRO A 92 -2.94 -10.77 -24.20
CA PRO A 92 -2.40 -10.03 -23.08
C PRO A 92 -1.62 -8.77 -23.47
N LYS A 93 -0.82 -8.86 -24.55
CA LYS A 93 -0.08 -7.71 -25.06
C LYS A 93 -1.01 -6.59 -25.51
N ALA A 94 -2.05 -6.90 -26.28
CA ALA A 94 -2.98 -5.90 -26.79
C ALA A 94 -3.79 -5.25 -25.67
N ALA A 95 -4.22 -6.04 -24.68
CA ALA A 95 -4.93 -5.55 -23.52
C ALA A 95 -4.08 -4.57 -22.69
N LEU A 96 -2.81 -4.90 -22.45
CA LEU A 96 -1.87 -4.04 -21.72
C LEU A 96 -1.49 -2.78 -22.50
N ASP A 97 -1.24 -2.88 -23.82
CA ASP A 97 -0.95 -1.72 -24.67
C ASP A 97 -2.13 -0.72 -24.66
N ASN A 98 -3.36 -1.22 -24.69
CA ASN A 98 -4.58 -0.41 -24.58
C ASN A 98 -4.71 0.25 -23.20
N ALA A 99 -4.45 -0.50 -22.11
CA ALA A 99 -4.47 0.05 -20.77
C ALA A 99 -3.42 1.14 -20.57
N GLU A 100 -2.19 0.95 -21.05
CA GLU A 100 -1.14 1.98 -20.98
C GLU A 100 -1.58 3.27 -21.68
N LYS A 101 -2.16 3.16 -22.89
CA LYS A 101 -2.68 4.31 -23.61
C LYS A 101 -3.78 5.03 -22.82
N GLN A 102 -4.72 4.28 -22.25
CA GLN A 102 -5.80 4.84 -21.46
C GLN A 102 -5.30 5.52 -20.19
N ILE A 103 -4.34 4.93 -19.47
CA ILE A 103 -3.69 5.50 -18.29
C ILE A 103 -3.06 6.85 -18.64
N LYS A 104 -2.29 6.92 -19.74
CA LYS A 104 -1.67 8.17 -20.20
C LYS A 104 -2.71 9.25 -20.47
N MET A 105 -3.78 8.91 -21.19
CA MET A 105 -4.88 9.86 -21.47
C MET A 105 -5.58 10.35 -20.18
N GLN A 106 -5.79 9.47 -19.21
CA GLN A 106 -6.43 9.83 -17.94
C GLN A 106 -5.53 10.73 -17.08
N ILE A 107 -4.22 10.44 -17.03
CA ILE A 107 -3.23 11.29 -16.36
C ILE A 107 -3.20 12.68 -17.00
N GLU A 108 -3.17 12.78 -18.33
CA GLU A 108 -3.21 14.06 -19.05
C GLU A 108 -4.47 14.86 -18.72
N ALA A 109 -5.64 14.21 -18.70
CA ALA A 109 -6.91 14.84 -18.36
C ALA A 109 -6.95 15.31 -16.89
N MET A 110 -6.45 14.50 -15.95
CA MET A 110 -6.34 14.84 -14.54
C MET A 110 -5.45 16.09 -14.35
N GLN A 111 -4.28 16.11 -14.99
CA GLN A 111 -3.34 17.21 -14.90
C GLN A 111 -3.90 18.51 -15.51
N ALA A 112 -4.62 18.41 -16.63
CA ALA A 112 -5.31 19.57 -17.23
C ALA A 112 -6.43 20.12 -16.34
N SER A 113 -7.12 19.26 -15.58
CA SER A 113 -8.24 19.66 -14.69
C SER A 113 -7.77 20.29 -13.37
N ASN A 114 -6.48 20.14 -13.03
CA ASN A 114 -5.86 20.67 -11.82
C ASN A 114 -5.14 22.02 -12.05
N GLN A 115 -5.21 22.56 -13.27
CA GLN A 115 -4.74 23.92 -13.62
C GLN A 115 -5.90 24.91 -13.51
#